data_AF-A0A919STB9-F1
#
_entry.id   AF-A0A919STB9-F1
#
_cell.length_a   1.000
_cell.length_b   1.000
_cell.length_c   1.000
_cell.angle_alpha   90.00
_cell.angle_beta   90.00
_cell.angle_gamma   90.00
#
_symmetry.space_group_name_H-M   'P 1'
#
loop_
_entity.id
_entity.type
_entity.pdbx_description
1 polymer ?
#
loop_
_entity_poly.entity_id
_entity_poly.type
_entity_poly.pdbx_seq_one_letter_code
_entity_poly.pdbx_strand_id
1 'polypeptide(L)'
;MPLNCHRRRSAAERTALLHHLLLTRHLAERNVTVPGGLTCRLGEEAVNVAVSVALGPLDEVVTTPFHPPTGLFAILVSRPAGRSSPEPTRHVSISIERTSAGDETAREAVNSLDVEDLLSAVQQALGAVRTGDCARAVLVRLDESADPIDVLVTRMRIDHQLDDNALRAIDDDARQLARAA
;
A
#
# COMPACT_ATOMS: atom_id res chain seq x y z
N MET A 1 11.50 25.53 -1.42
CA MET A 1 11.21 24.37 -2.28
C MET A 1 12.18 23.27 -1.90
N PRO A 2 11.88 22.40 -0.92
CA PRO A 2 12.69 21.21 -0.76
C PRO A 2 12.37 20.33 -1.97
N LEU A 3 13.38 20.11 -2.83
CA LEU A 3 13.36 19.01 -3.78
C LEU A 3 13.23 17.75 -2.94
N ASN A 4 12.05 17.13 -2.94
CA ASN A 4 11.89 15.80 -2.38
C ASN A 4 12.88 14.91 -3.14
N CYS A 5 14.00 14.60 -2.49
CA CYS A 5 14.94 13.58 -2.92
C CYS A 5 14.22 12.23 -2.77
N HIS A 6 13.23 11.96 -3.61
CA HIS A 6 12.62 10.64 -3.72
C HIS A 6 13.76 9.70 -4.09
N ARG A 7 14.21 8.92 -3.10
CA ARG A 7 15.21 7.89 -3.28
C ARG A 7 14.67 6.98 -4.38
N ARG A 8 15.24 7.05 -5.59
CA ARG A 8 14.82 6.19 -6.70
C ARG A 8 14.94 4.75 -6.23
N ARG A 9 13.83 4.03 -6.24
CA ARG A 9 13.86 2.59 -5.96
C ARG A 9 14.65 1.89 -7.04
N SER A 10 15.36 0.85 -6.63
CA SER A 10 16.09 -0.02 -7.53
C SER A 10 15.12 -0.80 -8.44
N ALA A 11 15.64 -1.32 -9.56
CA ALA A 11 14.87 -2.18 -10.44
C ALA A 11 14.33 -3.43 -9.72
N ALA A 12 15.09 -3.98 -8.77
CA ALA A 12 14.68 -5.13 -7.96
C ALA A 12 13.49 -4.80 -7.05
N GLU A 13 13.54 -3.66 -6.34
CA GLU A 13 12.42 -3.22 -5.49
C GLU A 13 11.16 -2.96 -6.31
N ARG A 14 11.28 -2.33 -7.49
CA ARG A 14 10.14 -2.10 -8.38
C ARG A 14 9.58 -3.38 -8.97
N THR A 15 10.44 -4.34 -9.32
CA THR A 15 10.02 -5.68 -9.77
C THR A 15 9.23 -6.40 -8.68
N ALA A 16 9.70 -6.33 -7.43
CA ALA A 16 8.97 -6.88 -6.30
C ALA A 16 7.60 -6.20 -6.13
N LEU A 17 7.53 -4.87 -6.20
CA LEU A 17 6.24 -4.16 -6.10
C LEU A 17 5.28 -4.52 -7.23
N LEU A 18 5.78 -4.61 -8.46
CA LEU A 18 4.98 -5.03 -9.61
C LEU A 18 4.42 -6.45 -9.41
N HIS A 19 5.24 -7.38 -8.93
CA HIS A 19 4.79 -8.73 -8.60
C HIS A 19 3.70 -8.73 -7.52
N HIS A 20 3.88 -7.98 -6.44
CA HIS A 20 2.87 -7.87 -5.37
C HIS A 20 1.57 -7.22 -5.87
N LEU A 21 1.64 -6.22 -6.75
CA LEU A 21 0.47 -5.58 -7.36
C LEU A 21 -0.31 -6.58 -8.23
N LEU A 22 0.37 -7.30 -9.11
CA LEU A 22 -0.25 -8.31 -9.98
C LEU A 22 -0.86 -9.45 -9.16
N LEU A 23 -0.16 -9.93 -8.14
CA LEU A 23 -0.68 -10.94 -7.23
C LEU A 23 -1.96 -10.46 -6.52
N THR A 24 -1.93 -9.23 -6.00
CA THR A 24 -3.07 -8.60 -5.32
C THR A 24 -4.26 -8.45 -6.28
N ARG A 25 -4.03 -8.06 -7.53
CA ARG A 25 -5.08 -8.01 -8.56
C ARG A 25 -5.69 -9.39 -8.82
N HIS A 26 -4.85 -10.41 -9.07
CA HIS A 26 -5.34 -11.76 -9.33
C HIS A 26 -6.13 -12.34 -8.15
N LEU A 27 -5.75 -12.01 -6.90
CA LEU A 27 -6.51 -12.38 -5.71
C LEU A 27 -7.86 -11.64 -5.63
N ALA A 28 -7.89 -10.33 -5.93
CA ALA A 28 -9.11 -9.53 -5.98
C ALA A 28 -10.10 -10.03 -7.04
N GLU A 29 -9.63 -10.36 -8.25
CA GLU A 29 -10.46 -10.95 -9.31
C GLU A 29 -11.09 -12.28 -8.89
N ARG A 30 -10.43 -13.02 -7.99
CA ARG A 30 -10.91 -14.30 -7.46
C ARG A 30 -11.73 -14.14 -6.17
N ASN A 31 -11.92 -12.93 -5.66
CA ASN A 31 -12.55 -12.63 -4.38
C ASN A 31 -11.88 -13.35 -3.18
N VAL A 32 -10.55 -13.53 -3.24
CA VAL A 32 -9.77 -14.15 -2.17
C VAL A 32 -9.25 -13.06 -1.23
N THR A 33 -9.29 -13.29 0.09
CA THR A 33 -8.71 -12.38 1.07
C THR A 33 -7.20 -12.52 1.12
N VAL A 34 -6.49 -11.39 1.17
CA VAL A 34 -5.02 -11.37 1.26
C VAL A 34 -4.58 -11.78 2.66
N PRO A 35 -3.40 -12.42 2.83
CA PRO A 35 -2.77 -12.56 4.13
C PRO A 35 -2.77 -11.24 4.91
N GLY A 36 -3.21 -11.26 6.18
CA GLY A 36 -3.40 -10.06 7.00
C GLY A 36 -4.84 -9.55 7.10
N GLY A 37 -5.82 -10.28 6.56
CA GLY A 37 -7.25 -9.96 6.72
C GLY A 37 -7.72 -8.74 5.93
N LEU A 38 -6.86 -8.23 5.02
CA LEU A 38 -7.18 -7.16 4.11
C LEU A 38 -8.12 -7.69 3.01
N THR A 39 -9.27 -7.04 2.84
CA THR A 39 -10.16 -7.32 1.72
C THR A 39 -9.54 -6.79 0.44
N CYS A 40 -9.34 -7.68 -0.53
CA CYS A 40 -8.82 -7.33 -1.84
C CYS A 40 -9.97 -6.84 -2.73
N ARG A 41 -9.98 -5.55 -3.09
CA ARG A 41 -10.90 -4.99 -4.08
C ARG A 41 -10.11 -4.47 -5.27
N LEU A 42 -10.71 -4.57 -6.46
CA LEU A 42 -10.18 -3.93 -7.66
C LEU A 42 -10.09 -2.41 -7.43
N GLY A 43 -8.95 -1.82 -7.80
CA GLY A 43 -8.63 -0.41 -7.58
C GLY A 43 -7.95 -0.12 -6.24
N GLU A 44 -7.88 -1.08 -5.31
CA GLU A 44 -7.22 -0.93 -4.00
C GLU A 44 -5.85 -1.65 -3.95
N GLU A 45 -5.32 -2.10 -5.09
CA GLU A 45 -4.10 -2.92 -5.15
C GLU A 45 -2.89 -2.19 -4.56
N ALA A 46 -2.68 -0.93 -4.97
CA ALA A 46 -1.56 -0.14 -4.48
C ALA A 46 -1.61 0.08 -2.96
N VAL A 47 -2.80 0.26 -2.40
CA VAL A 47 -2.96 0.43 -0.95
C VAL A 47 -2.66 -0.86 -0.22
N ASN A 48 -3.24 -1.97 -0.66
CA ASN A 48 -3.00 -3.29 -0.08
C ASN A 48 -1.52 -3.68 -0.14
N VAL A 49 -0.84 -3.42 -1.27
CA VAL A 49 0.59 -3.68 -1.42
C VAL A 49 1.43 -2.75 -0.53
N ALA A 50 1.17 -1.45 -0.56
CA ALA A 50 1.92 -0.49 0.26
C ALA A 50 1.82 -0.81 1.75
N VAL A 51 0.63 -1.17 2.23
CA VAL A 51 0.43 -1.62 3.60
C VAL A 51 1.19 -2.90 3.86
N SER A 52 0.92 -3.96 3.10
CA SER A 52 1.49 -5.30 3.33
C SER A 52 3.03 -5.29 3.31
N VAL A 53 3.65 -4.50 2.43
CA VAL A 53 5.11 -4.39 2.31
C VAL A 53 5.72 -3.51 3.42
N ALA A 54 4.98 -2.55 3.98
CA ALA A 54 5.49 -1.67 5.03
C ALA A 54 5.47 -2.30 6.43
N LEU A 55 4.61 -3.31 6.63
CA LEU A 55 4.47 -4.00 7.91
C LEU A 55 5.77 -4.71 8.28
N GLY A 56 6.18 -4.52 9.52
CA GLY A 56 7.22 -5.29 10.17
C GLY A 56 6.64 -6.58 10.78
N PRO A 57 7.50 -7.50 11.25
CA PRO A 57 7.08 -8.79 11.80
C PRO A 57 6.26 -8.70 13.11
N LEU A 58 6.21 -7.52 13.73
CA LEU A 58 5.48 -7.26 14.97
C LEU A 58 4.26 -6.34 14.76
N ASP A 59 4.00 -5.92 13.52
CA ASP A 59 2.86 -5.09 13.23
C ASP A 59 1.63 -5.96 12.96
N GLU A 60 0.48 -5.47 13.38
CA GLU A 60 -0.80 -6.13 13.19
C GLU A 60 -1.75 -5.19 12.44
N VAL A 61 -2.46 -5.73 11.45
CA VAL A 61 -3.49 -4.99 10.73
C VAL A 61 -4.83 -5.29 11.38
N VAL A 62 -5.51 -4.24 11.82
CA VAL A 62 -6.89 -4.31 12.28
C VAL A 62 -7.77 -3.58 11.28
N THR A 63 -8.57 -4.34 10.55
CA THR A 63 -9.62 -3.78 9.70
C THR A 63 -10.80 -3.42 10.58
N THR A 64 -11.16 -2.14 10.63
CA THR A 64 -12.38 -1.70 11.30
C THR A 64 -13.46 -1.48 10.25
N PRO A 65 -14.65 -2.11 10.38
CA PRO A 65 -15.74 -1.84 9.46
C PRO A 65 -16.23 -0.42 9.72
N PHE A 66 -15.87 0.51 8.84
CA PHE A 66 -16.44 1.86 8.85
C PHE A 66 -17.43 2.03 7.70
N HIS A 67 -18.42 2.89 7.93
CA HIS A 67 -19.53 3.14 7.01
C HIS A 67 -19.01 3.71 5.67
N PRO A 68 -19.54 3.26 4.52
CA PRO A 68 -19.22 3.90 3.23
C PRO A 68 -19.51 5.41 3.28
N PRO A 69 -18.71 6.24 2.57
CA PRO A 69 -17.86 5.89 1.42
C PRO A 69 -16.38 5.60 1.74
N THR A 70 -15.96 5.67 3.01
CA THR A 70 -14.54 5.67 3.40
C THR A 70 -14.09 4.28 3.84
N GLY A 71 -13.12 3.68 3.13
CA GLY A 71 -12.42 2.50 3.63
C GLY A 71 -11.40 2.95 4.67
N LEU A 72 -11.47 2.44 5.91
CA LEU A 72 -10.48 2.74 6.94
C LEU A 72 -9.69 1.47 7.27
N PHE A 73 -8.37 1.54 7.18
CA PHE A 73 -7.45 0.53 7.70
C PHE A 73 -6.79 1.10 8.96
N ALA A 74 -6.78 0.36 10.06
CA ALA A 74 -5.97 0.72 11.22
C ALA A 74 -4.82 -0.28 11.35
N ILE A 75 -3.59 0.21 11.25
CA ILE A 75 -2.39 -0.58 11.52
C ILE A 75 -2.00 -0.36 12.98
N LEU A 76 -2.02 -1.41 13.77
CA LEU A 76 -1.53 -1.41 15.14
C LEU A 76 -0.04 -1.80 15.13
N VAL A 77 0.80 -0.96 15.74
CA VAL A 77 2.21 -1.27 15.92
C VAL A 77 2.39 -1.78 17.35
N SER A 78 2.46 -3.10 17.51
CA SER A 78 2.66 -3.74 18.82
C SER A 78 4.14 -3.73 19.18
N ARG A 79 4.52 -2.96 20.20
CA ARG A 79 5.88 -3.03 20.75
C ARG A 79 6.06 -4.36 21.49
N PRO A 80 7.20 -5.07 21.34
CA PRO A 80 7.39 -6.33 22.06
C PRO A 80 7.29 -6.07 23.56
N ALA A 81 6.44 -6.86 24.23
CA ALA A 81 6.08 -6.70 25.64
C ALA A 81 7.31 -6.83 26.55
N GLY A 82 7.99 -5.72 26.80
CA GLY A 82 9.01 -5.57 27.82
C GLY A 82 8.46 -4.79 29.00
N ARG A 83 7.94 -5.51 30.00
CA ARG A 83 7.50 -5.04 31.35
C ARG A 83 6.20 -4.23 31.43
N SER A 84 5.13 -4.95 31.81
CA SER A 84 4.17 -4.63 32.88
C SER A 84 3.55 -3.22 33.00
N SER A 85 3.51 -2.42 31.94
CA SER A 85 2.74 -1.18 31.90
C SER A 85 1.85 -1.17 30.66
N PRO A 86 0.55 -0.83 30.78
CA PRO A 86 -0.30 -0.59 29.62
C PRO A 86 0.12 0.74 29.00
N GLU A 87 1.24 0.76 28.26
CA GLU A 87 1.52 1.89 27.38
C GLU A 87 0.41 1.98 26.32
N PRO A 88 -0.03 3.20 25.96
CA PRO A 88 -1.09 3.37 24.98
C PRO A 88 -0.68 2.73 23.65
N THR A 89 -1.52 1.84 23.13
CA THR A 89 -1.35 1.24 21.80
C THR A 89 -1.24 2.36 20.77
N ARG A 90 -0.08 2.46 20.12
CA ARG A 90 0.15 3.43 19.06
C ARG A 90 -0.22 2.80 17.74
N HIS A 91 -0.88 3.57 16.89
CA HIS A 91 -1.43 3.08 15.64
C HIS A 91 -1.23 4.08 14.51
N VAL A 92 -1.18 3.55 13.30
CA VAL A 92 -1.30 4.32 12.07
C VAL A 92 -2.69 4.05 11.50
N SER A 93 -3.51 5.08 11.34
CA SER A 93 -4.75 4.97 10.57
C SER A 93 -4.47 5.31 9.11
N ILE A 94 -5.00 4.51 8.20
CA ILE A 94 -4.98 4.77 6.77
C ILE A 94 -6.43 4.96 6.36
N SER A 95 -6.78 6.21 6.06
CA SER A 95 -8.11 6.58 5.61
C SER A 95 -8.11 6.64 4.09
N ILE A 96 -9.03 5.94 3.47
CA ILE A 96 -9.20 5.93 2.03
C ILE A 96 -10.43 6.74 1.69
N GLU A 97 -10.21 7.91 1.10
CA GLU A 97 -11.27 8.75 0.56
C GLU A 97 -11.41 8.47 -0.94
N ARG A 98 -12.59 7.98 -1.34
CA ARG A 98 -12.99 7.93 -2.74
C ARG A 98 -13.46 9.32 -3.14
N THR A 99 -12.65 10.03 -3.91
CA THR A 99 -13.05 11.32 -4.45
C THR A 99 -13.80 11.11 -5.76
N SER A 100 -15.06 11.52 -5.81
CA SER A 100 -15.70 11.83 -7.10
C SER A 100 -15.02 13.07 -7.69
N ALA A 101 -14.77 13.08 -9.00
CA ALA A 101 -14.13 14.19 -9.70
C ALA A 101 -14.72 15.56 -9.27
N GLY A 102 -13.91 16.39 -8.60
CA GLY A 102 -14.30 17.76 -8.22
C GLY A 102 -14.12 18.15 -6.75
N ASP A 103 -13.72 17.25 -5.84
CA ASP A 103 -13.50 17.61 -4.43
C ASP A 103 -12.03 18.01 -4.17
N GLU A 104 -11.75 19.31 -4.31
CA GLU A 104 -10.45 19.96 -4.07
C GLU A 104 -10.22 20.32 -2.59
N THR A 105 -10.77 19.55 -1.65
CA THR A 105 -10.43 19.76 -0.23
C THR A 105 -8.99 19.27 0.05
N ALA A 106 -8.08 20.24 0.07
CA ALA A 106 -6.63 20.10 0.21
C ALA A 106 -6.19 19.62 1.61
N ARG A 107 -6.47 18.35 1.93
CA ARG A 107 -5.57 17.58 2.80
C ARG A 107 -4.47 17.00 1.93
N GLU A 108 -3.25 16.90 2.47
CA GLU A 108 -2.08 16.29 1.82
C GLU A 108 -2.31 14.77 1.66
N ALA A 109 -3.23 14.42 0.75
CA ALA A 109 -3.60 13.06 0.44
C ALA A 109 -2.59 12.46 -0.55
N VAL A 110 -2.19 11.22 -0.28
CA VAL A 110 -1.33 10.46 -1.17
C VAL A 110 -2.17 9.86 -2.30
N ASN A 111 -1.69 9.98 -3.53
CA ASN A 111 -2.38 9.43 -4.70
C ASN A 111 -2.28 7.90 -4.67
N SER A 112 -3.41 7.20 -4.80
CA SER A 112 -3.44 5.73 -4.86
C SER A 112 -2.77 5.15 -6.10
N LEU A 113 -2.56 5.94 -7.16
CA LEU A 113 -1.95 5.47 -8.41
C LEU A 113 -0.44 5.24 -8.29
N ASP A 114 0.22 5.93 -7.37
CA ASP A 114 1.66 5.81 -7.18
C ASP A 114 1.99 4.94 -5.95
N VAL A 115 2.15 3.64 -6.19
CA VAL A 115 2.53 2.67 -5.15
C VAL A 115 3.89 3.02 -4.50
N GLU A 116 4.77 3.72 -5.21
CA GLU A 116 6.07 4.10 -4.66
C GLU A 116 5.94 5.20 -3.62
N ASP A 117 5.17 6.23 -3.94
CA ASP A 117 4.86 7.32 -3.00
C ASP A 117 4.01 6.83 -1.84
N LEU A 118 3.01 5.98 -2.11
CA LEU A 118 2.16 5.42 -1.06
C LEU A 118 2.96 4.56 -0.09
N LEU A 119 3.80 3.65 -0.58
CA LEU A 119 4.66 2.86 0.30
C LEU A 119 5.61 3.75 1.11
N SER A 120 6.14 4.84 0.51
CA SER A 120 7.01 5.77 1.22
C SER A 120 6.27 6.50 2.35
N ALA A 121 5.04 6.95 2.10
CA ALA A 121 4.19 7.61 3.09
C ALA A 121 3.82 6.66 4.25
N VAL A 122 3.44 5.41 3.94
CA VAL A 122 3.11 4.40 4.96
C VAL A 122 4.35 4.05 5.78
N GLN A 123 5.51 3.85 5.14
CA GLN A 123 6.77 3.59 5.84
C GLN A 123 7.19 4.75 6.74
N GLN A 124 6.99 6.00 6.31
CA GLN A 124 7.27 7.18 7.13
C GLN A 124 6.34 7.25 8.34
N ALA A 125 5.05 7.02 8.16
CA ALA A 125 4.06 7.02 9.24
C ALA A 125 4.36 5.92 10.27
N LEU A 126 4.65 4.70 9.82
CA LEU A 126 5.04 3.59 10.70
C LEU A 126 6.38 3.86 11.39
N GLY A 127 7.37 4.39 10.67
CA GLY A 127 8.66 4.78 11.24
C GLY A 127 8.52 5.75 12.40
N ALA A 128 7.72 6.81 12.23
CA ALA A 128 7.45 7.79 13.27
C ALA A 128 6.81 7.16 14.52
N VAL A 129 5.77 6.34 14.33
CA VAL A 129 5.08 5.64 15.43
C VAL A 129 6.04 4.69 16.17
N ARG A 130 6.86 3.94 15.43
CA ARG A 130 7.88 3.03 15.99
C ARG A 130 8.94 3.78 16.79
N THR A 131 9.30 5.00 16.40
CA THR A 131 10.35 5.79 17.09
C THR A 131 9.89 6.50 18.35
N GLY A 132 8.59 6.68 18.59
CA GLY A 132 8.18 7.53 19.71
C GLY A 132 6.90 8.31 19.54
N ASP A 133 6.50 8.57 18.30
CA ASP A 133 5.47 9.55 18.01
C ASP A 133 4.07 9.06 18.40
N CYS A 134 3.15 10.01 18.50
CA CYS A 134 1.73 9.74 18.62
C CYS A 134 1.16 9.08 17.35
N ALA A 135 -0.11 8.68 17.42
CA ALA A 135 -0.82 8.10 16.30
C ALA A 135 -0.73 8.99 15.05
N ARG A 136 -0.59 8.35 13.88
CA ARG A 136 -0.47 9.04 12.58
C ARG A 136 -1.61 8.62 11.67
N ALA A 137 -2.05 9.53 10.81
CA ALA A 137 -3.01 9.24 9.77
C ALA A 137 -2.35 9.40 8.39
N VAL A 138 -2.55 8.43 7.50
CA VAL A 138 -2.24 8.55 6.08
C VAL A 138 -3.56 8.64 5.34
N LEU A 139 -3.76 9.75 4.64
CA LEU A 139 -4.92 9.93 3.79
C LEU A 139 -4.58 9.47 2.37
N VAL A 140 -5.37 8.54 1.83
CA VAL A 140 -5.19 8.02 0.48
C VAL A 140 -6.38 8.44 -0.36
N ARG A 141 -6.11 9.05 -1.51
CA ARG A 141 -7.13 9.38 -2.50
C ARG A 141 -7.19 8.26 -3.52
N LEU A 142 -8.33 7.58 -3.61
CA LEU A 142 -8.58 6.63 -4.70
C LEU A 142 -8.89 7.41 -5.97
N ASP A 143 -8.06 7.20 -6.98
CA ASP A 143 -8.29 7.66 -8.34
C ASP A 143 -8.60 6.46 -9.23
N GLU A 144 -9.82 6.39 -9.74
CA GLU A 144 -10.30 5.32 -10.62
C GLU A 144 -10.02 5.62 -12.11
N SER A 145 -9.43 6.78 -12.44
CA SER A 145 -9.18 7.19 -13.82
C SER A 145 -7.98 6.48 -14.46
N ALA A 146 -7.13 5.84 -13.66
CA ALA A 146 -5.95 5.13 -14.15
C ALA A 146 -5.67 3.87 -13.31
N ASP A 147 -4.77 3.03 -13.84
CA ASP A 147 -4.36 1.79 -13.22
C ASP A 147 -2.98 1.96 -12.55
N PRO A 148 -2.83 1.71 -11.22
CA PRO A 148 -1.54 1.78 -10.55
C PRO A 148 -0.48 0.82 -11.14
N ILE A 149 -0.90 -0.30 -11.73
CA ILE A 149 -0.01 -1.25 -12.41
C ILE A 149 0.57 -0.59 -13.66
N ASP A 150 -0.26 0.04 -14.48
CA ASP A 150 0.18 0.73 -15.70
C ASP A 150 1.13 1.90 -15.39
N VAL A 151 0.87 2.63 -14.30
CA VAL A 151 1.75 3.73 -13.84
C VAL A 151 3.15 3.20 -13.52
N LEU A 152 3.25 2.11 -12.74
CA LEU A 152 4.54 1.52 -12.39
C LEU A 152 5.23 0.89 -13.61
N VAL A 153 4.50 0.14 -14.44
CA VAL A 153 5.02 -0.50 -15.66
C VAL A 153 5.57 0.56 -16.63
N THR A 154 4.83 1.65 -16.85
CA THR A 154 5.26 2.75 -17.70
C THR A 154 6.56 3.36 -17.18
N ARG A 155 6.66 3.61 -15.87
CA ARG A 155 7.87 4.14 -15.25
C ARG A 155 9.06 3.18 -15.40
N MET A 156 8.87 1.89 -15.14
CA MET A 156 9.93 0.88 -15.28
C MET A 156 10.41 0.74 -16.73
N ARG A 157 9.52 0.85 -17.73
CA ARG A 157 9.88 0.86 -19.15
C ARG A 157 10.71 2.07 -19.53
N ILE A 158 10.31 3.26 -19.08
CA ILE A 158 11.06 4.51 -19.31
C ILE A 158 12.47 4.41 -18.72
N ASP A 159 12.62 3.81 -17.53
CA ASP A 159 13.91 3.61 -16.89
C ASP A 159 14.68 2.37 -17.42
N HIS A 160 14.19 1.71 -18.49
CA HIS A 160 14.76 0.48 -19.08
C HIS A 160 14.93 -0.70 -18.09
N GLN A 161 14.05 -0.79 -17.10
CA GLN A 161 14.06 -1.82 -16.05
C GLN A 161 13.13 -2.99 -16.35
N LEU A 162 12.24 -2.85 -17.35
CA LEU A 162 11.22 -3.82 -17.67
C LEU A 162 10.99 -3.89 -19.18
N ASP A 163 10.97 -5.10 -19.72
CA ASP A 163 10.51 -5.40 -21.08
C ASP A 163 9.25 -6.27 -21.06
N ASP A 164 8.66 -6.52 -22.23
CA ASP A 164 7.41 -7.28 -22.36
C ASP A 164 7.55 -8.76 -21.94
N ASN A 165 8.73 -9.36 -22.09
CA ASN A 165 8.95 -10.75 -21.70
C ASN A 165 9.07 -10.86 -20.19
N ALA A 166 9.78 -9.92 -19.55
CA ALA A 166 9.87 -9.83 -18.10
C ALA A 166 8.49 -9.56 -17.47
N LEU A 167 7.70 -8.63 -18.02
CA LEU A 167 6.34 -8.38 -17.54
C LEU A 167 5.46 -9.64 -17.61
N ARG A 168 5.50 -10.36 -18.75
CA ARG A 168 4.76 -11.62 -18.90
C ARG A 168 5.19 -12.68 -17.88
N ALA A 169 6.48 -12.84 -17.65
CA ALA A 169 6.99 -13.81 -16.68
C ALA A 169 6.54 -13.48 -15.25
N ILE A 170 6.56 -12.20 -14.86
CA ILE A 170 6.11 -11.74 -13.54
C ILE A 170 4.60 -11.96 -13.37
N ASP A 171 3.80 -11.65 -14.40
CA ASP A 171 2.35 -11.85 -14.39
C ASP A 171 1.95 -13.33 -14.31
N ASP A 172 2.64 -14.20 -15.06
CA ASP A 172 2.39 -15.64 -15.03
C ASP A 172 2.70 -16.24 -13.65
N ASP A 173 3.81 -15.84 -13.03
CA ASP A 173 4.17 -16.26 -11.66
C ASP A 173 3.14 -15.76 -10.63
N ALA A 174 2.77 -14.48 -10.69
CA ALA A 174 1.75 -13.90 -9.82
C ALA A 174 0.39 -14.62 -9.97
N ARG A 175 -0.01 -14.96 -11.20
CA ARG A 175 -1.22 -15.72 -11.48
C ARG A 175 -1.14 -17.16 -10.94
N GLN A 176 0.03 -17.81 -11.04
CA GLN A 176 0.23 -19.15 -10.49
C GLN A 176 0.11 -19.14 -8.97
N LEU A 177 0.71 -18.15 -8.29
CA LEU A 177 0.59 -18.00 -6.84
C LEU A 177 -0.85 -17.71 -6.42
N ALA A 178 -1.57 -16.83 -7.11
CA ALA A 178 -2.97 -16.54 -6.83
C ALA A 178 -3.91 -17.75 -7.00
N ARG A 179 -3.52 -18.73 -7.83
CA ARG A 179 -4.27 -19.99 -7.99
C ARG A 179 -4.04 -20.97 -6.85
N ALA A 180 -2.90 -20.85 -6.15
CA ALA A 180 -2.52 -21.72 -5.04
C ALA A 180 -3.02 -21.24 -3.67
N ALA A 181 -3.47 -19.98 -3.59
CA ALA A 181 -4.11 -19.36 -2.42
C ALA A 181 -5.61 -19.70 -2.36
#